data_AF-A0A1I6HZB3-F1
#
_entry.id   AF-A0A1I6HZB3-F1
#
_cell.length_a   1.000
_cell.length_b   1.000
_cell.length_c   1.000
_cell.angle_alpha   90.00
_cell.angle_beta   90.00
_cell.angle_gamma   90.00
#
_symmetry.space_group_name_H-M   'P 1'
#
loop_
_entity.id
_entity.type
_entity.pdbx_description
1 polymer ?
#
loop_
_entity_poly.entity_id
_entity_poly.type
_entity_poly.pdbx_seq_one_letter_code
_entity_poly.pdbx_strand_id
1 'polypeptide(L)' 'MSLQSAYREDLRELVAALDDHGIFRPGEREAWEEGIEEADDMSELMTTAEALHAAMVDREGVDEVVSEHTEERTQAFV' A
#
# COMPACT_ATOMS: atom_id res chain seq x y z
N MET A 1 3.59 18.79 5.77
CA MET A 1 3.44 17.63 4.87
C MET A 1 2.33 17.93 3.89
N SER A 2 2.48 17.56 2.62
CA SER A 2 1.38 17.60 1.66
C SER A 2 0.55 16.33 1.78
N LEU A 3 -0.71 16.36 1.30
CA LEU A 3 -1.57 15.18 1.24
C LEU A 3 -0.89 14.03 0.46
N GLN A 4 -0.16 14.37 -0.59
CA GLN A 4 0.58 13.43 -1.41
C GLN A 4 1.69 12.71 -0.64
N SER A 5 2.50 13.44 0.14
CA SER A 5 3.54 12.81 0.95
C SER A 5 2.94 11.86 1.99
N ALA A 6 1.85 12.28 2.65
CA ALA A 6 1.17 11.45 3.65
C ALA A 6 0.55 10.17 3.04
N TYR A 7 0.00 10.28 1.83
CA TYR A 7 -0.55 9.14 1.09
C TYR A 7 0.56 8.20 0.59
N ARG A 8 1.69 8.75 0.13
CA ARG A 8 2.87 7.95 -0.23
C ARG A 8 3.41 7.17 0.96
N GLU A 9 3.54 7.83 2.12
CA GLU A 9 3.97 7.17 3.36
C GLU A 9 3.01 6.05 3.75
N ASP A 10 1.69 6.28 3.66
CA ASP A 10 0.65 5.26 3.86
C ASP A 10 0.89 4.00 3.03
N LEU A 11 1.05 4.19 1.73
CA LEU A 11 1.26 3.10 0.78
C LEU A 11 2.52 2.31 1.07
N ARG A 12 3.60 2.98 1.50
CA ARG A 12 4.83 2.31 1.91
C ARG A 12 4.64 1.49 3.17
N GLU A 13 3.92 2.02 4.16
CA GLU A 13 3.62 1.28 5.39
C GLU A 13 2.74 0.05 5.10
N LEU A 14 1.72 0.18 4.25
CA LEU A 14 0.90 -0.95 3.81
C LEU A 14 1.72 -2.02 3.10
N VAL A 15 2.62 -1.63 2.18
CA VAL A 15 3.53 -2.56 1.51
C VAL A 15 4.46 -3.23 2.52
N ALA A 16 5.01 -2.50 3.49
CA ALA A 16 5.83 -3.11 4.53
C ALA A 16 5.04 -4.15 5.36
N ALA A 17 3.81 -3.83 5.76
CA ALA A 17 2.95 -4.75 6.50
C ALA A 17 2.62 -6.02 5.70
N LEU A 18 2.28 -5.89 4.42
CA LEU A 18 2.03 -7.03 3.54
C LEU A 18 3.28 -7.94 3.39
N ASP A 19 4.48 -7.34 3.36
CA ASP A 19 5.74 -8.09 3.32
C ASP A 19 6.03 -8.83 4.63
N ASP A 20 5.84 -8.16 5.77
CA ASP A 20 6.05 -8.74 7.10
C ASP A 20 5.12 -9.96 7.34
N HIS A 21 3.93 -9.94 6.74
CA HIS A 21 2.98 -11.07 6.77
C HIS A 21 3.26 -12.13 5.69
N GLY A 22 4.29 -11.95 4.86
CA GLY A 22 4.71 -12.91 3.83
C GLY A 22 3.73 -13.02 2.64
N ILE A 23 2.91 -12.00 2.40
CA ILE A 23 1.95 -11.96 1.30
C ILE A 23 2.64 -11.81 -0.06
N PHE A 24 3.75 -11.07 -0.06
CA PHE A 24 4.54 -10.86 -1.27
C PHE A 24 5.40 -12.07 -1.60
N ARG A 25 5.49 -12.34 -2.91
CA ARG A 25 6.52 -13.21 -3.46
C ARG A 25 7.86 -12.46 -3.48
N PRO A 26 9.00 -13.18 -3.47
CA PRO A 26 10.31 -12.55 -3.59
C PRO A 26 10.36 -11.61 -4.81
N GLY A 27 10.78 -10.36 -4.57
CA GLY A 27 10.87 -9.31 -5.59
C GLY A 27 9.61 -8.47 -5.82
N GLU A 28 8.44 -8.88 -5.30
CA GLU A 28 7.22 -8.07 -5.46
C GLU A 28 7.25 -6.80 -4.62
N ARG A 29 7.72 -6.89 -3.37
CA ARG A 29 7.88 -5.73 -2.48
C ARG A 29 8.68 -4.60 -3.14
N GLU A 30 9.84 -4.93 -3.69
CA GLU A 30 10.77 -3.97 -4.29
C GLU A 30 10.13 -3.26 -5.48
N ALA A 31 9.37 -3.99 -6.31
CA ALA A 31 8.63 -3.41 -7.44
C ALA A 31 7.52 -2.44 -6.98
N TRP A 32 6.84 -2.74 -5.86
CA TRP A 32 5.84 -1.83 -5.30
C TRP A 32 6.47 -0.60 -4.65
N GLU A 33 7.56 -0.78 -3.88
CA GLU A 33 8.29 0.33 -3.29
C GLU A 33 8.80 1.29 -4.39
N GLU A 34 9.42 0.76 -5.45
CA GLU A 34 9.89 1.53 -6.61
C GLU A 34 8.73 2.30 -7.28
N GLY A 35 7.62 1.64 -7.57
CA GLY A 35 6.44 2.29 -8.17
C GLY A 35 5.81 3.38 -7.29
N ILE A 36 5.94 3.29 -5.96
CA ILE A 36 5.51 4.33 -5.01
C ILE A 36 6.53 5.50 -4.97
N GLU A 37 7.82 5.23 -5.11
CA GLU A 37 8.87 6.26 -5.17
C GLU A 37 8.79 7.06 -6.47
N GLU A 38 8.59 6.38 -7.60
CA GLU A 38 8.57 6.97 -8.94
C GLU A 38 7.30 7.78 -9.23
N ALA A 39 6.19 7.49 -8.55
CA ALA A 39 4.92 8.17 -8.78
C ALA A 39 5.00 9.67 -8.46
N ASP A 40 5.04 10.54 -9.47
CA ASP A 40 5.30 11.98 -9.31
C ASP A 40 4.08 12.76 -8.79
N ASP A 41 2.86 12.23 -9.01
CA ASP A 41 1.60 12.88 -8.70
C ASP A 41 0.64 11.98 -7.90
N MET A 42 -0.37 12.59 -7.27
CA MET A 42 -1.43 11.86 -6.55
C MET A 42 -2.15 10.83 -7.42
N SER A 43 -2.36 11.14 -8.71
CA SER A 43 -3.04 10.22 -9.63
C SER A 43 -2.25 8.95 -9.87
N GLU A 44 -0.93 9.05 -9.95
CA GLU A 44 -0.04 7.91 -10.14
C GLU A 44 0.01 7.07 -8.87
N LEU A 45 0.10 7.70 -7.69
CA LEU A 45 0.02 6.99 -6.41
C LEU A 45 -1.30 6.24 -6.24
N MET A 46 -2.44 6.85 -6.59
CA MET A 46 -3.74 6.18 -6.55
C MET A 46 -3.78 5.00 -7.53
N THR A 47 -3.22 5.14 -8.72
CA THR A 47 -3.13 4.05 -9.71
C THR A 47 -2.31 2.88 -9.16
N THR A 48 -1.17 3.16 -8.51
CA THR A 48 -0.34 2.15 -7.85
C THR A 48 -1.11 1.48 -6.71
N ALA A 49 -1.88 2.22 -5.93
CA ALA A 49 -2.72 1.68 -4.86
C ALA A 49 -3.83 0.76 -5.38
N GLU A 50 -4.51 1.16 -6.46
CA GLU A 50 -5.54 0.35 -7.11
C GLU A 50 -4.95 -0.94 -7.70
N ALA A 51 -3.77 -0.84 -8.33
CA ALA A 51 -3.05 -2.00 -8.85
C ALA A 51 -2.60 -2.94 -7.73
N LEU A 52 -2.11 -2.41 -6.61
CA LEU A 52 -1.76 -3.19 -5.42
C LEU A 52 -3.01 -3.89 -4.87
N HIS A 53 -4.10 -3.17 -4.63
CA HIS A 53 -5.35 -3.75 -4.14
C HIS A 53 -5.85 -4.88 -5.07
N ALA A 54 -5.88 -4.66 -6.39
CA ALA A 54 -6.29 -5.68 -7.35
C ALA A 54 -5.37 -6.90 -7.36
N ALA A 55 -4.06 -6.72 -7.19
CA ALA A 55 -3.09 -7.82 -7.12
C ALA A 55 -3.19 -8.64 -5.81
N MET A 56 -3.77 -8.04 -4.76
CA MET A 56 -3.84 -8.59 -3.41
C MET A 56 -5.22 -9.16 -3.06
N VAL A 57 -6.31 -8.72 -3.72
CA VAL A 57 -7.70 -9.08 -3.38
C VAL A 57 -7.98 -10.59 -3.34
N ASP A 58 -7.27 -11.39 -4.14
CA ASP A 58 -7.42 -12.85 -4.21
C ASP A 58 -6.41 -13.62 -3.34
N ARG A 59 -5.55 -12.92 -2.58
CA ARG A 59 -4.50 -13.57 -1.75
C ARG A 59 -5.00 -13.78 -0.32
N GLU A 60 -4.76 -14.99 0.19
CA GLU A 60 -5.07 -15.34 1.57
C GLU A 60 -4.24 -14.48 2.55
N GLY A 61 -4.88 -13.93 3.59
CA GLY A 61 -4.24 -13.09 4.60
C GLY A 61 -4.22 -11.59 4.30
N VAL A 62 -4.53 -11.16 3.07
CA VAL A 62 -4.56 -9.73 2.72
C VAL A 62 -5.65 -8.96 3.45
N ASP A 63 -6.85 -9.54 3.56
CA ASP A 63 -8.00 -8.86 4.17
C ASP A 63 -7.73 -8.53 5.65
N GLU A 64 -6.99 -9.39 6.35
CA GLU A 64 -6.55 -9.18 7.74
C GLU A 64 -5.55 -8.02 7.82
N VAL A 65 -4.48 -8.05 7.01
CA VAL A 65 -3.46 -6.99 7.00
C VAL A 65 -4.03 -5.64 6.60
N VAL A 66 -4.85 -5.61 5.54
CA VAL A 66 -5.49 -4.38 5.07
C VAL A 66 -6.46 -3.87 6.13
N SER A 67 -7.23 -4.73 6.79
CA SER A 67 -8.14 -4.31 7.86
C SER A 67 -7.38 -3.73 9.05
N GLU A 68 -6.34 -4.41 9.55
CA GLU A 68 -5.51 -3.91 10.66
C GLU A 68 -4.88 -2.55 10.30
N HIS A 69 -4.33 -2.41 9.09
CA HIS A 69 -3.73 -1.16 8.64
C HIS A 69 -4.76 -0.03 8.42
N THR A 70 -5.94 -0.39 7.91
CA THR A 70 -7.03 0.56 7.60
C THR A 70 -7.78 1.00 8.85
N GLU A 71 -7.93 0.14 9.86
CA GLU A 71 -8.55 0.49 11.14
C GLU A 71 -7.74 1.54 11.90
N GLU A 72 -6.41 1.52 11.79
CA GLU A 72 -5.54 2.54 12.40
C GLU A 72 -5.60 3.90 11.68
N ARG A 73 -5.82 3.94 10.35
CA ARG A 73 -5.73 5.18 9.56
C ARG A 73 -7.07 5.75 9.07
N THR A 74 -8.14 4.97 9.03
CA THR A 74 -9.48 5.49 8.67
C THR A 74 -10.01 6.46 9.73
N GLN A 75 -9.51 6.42 10.98
CA GLN A 75 -9.81 7.45 11.96
C GLN A 75 -9.12 8.79 11.70
N ALA A 76 -8.05 8.83 10.90
CA ALA A 76 -7.33 10.07 10.61
C ALA A 76 -7.97 10.90 9.47
N PHE A 77 -8.87 10.29 8.69
CA PHE A 77 -9.45 10.92 7.48
C PHE A 77 -10.99 10.84 7.37
N VAL A 78 -11.70 10.34 8.40
CA VAL A 78 -13.17 10.47 8.54
C VAL A 78 -13.54 11.68 9.39
#